data_AF-A0A433I213-F1
#
_entry.id   AF-A0A433I213-F1
#
_cell.length_a   1.000
_cell.length_b   1.000
_cell.length_c   1.000
_cell.angle_alpha   90.00
_cell.angle_beta   90.00
_cell.angle_gamma   90.00
#
_symmetry.space_group_name_H-M   'P 1'
#
loop_
_entity.id
_entity.type
_entity.pdbx_description
1 polymer ?
#
loop_
_entity_poly.entity_id
_entity_poly.type
_entity_poly.pdbx_seq_one_letter_code
_entity_poly.pdbx_strand_id
1 'polypeptide(L)' 'QTIWQHRYWEHQIRDERDFERHCDYIHYNPVKHGLVTWVADWPHSSFHRFVENGVYPPDWAGRPELTVAAGFGE' A
#
# COMPACT_ATOMS: atom_id res chain seq x y z
N GLN A 1 25.80 -17.52 0.86
CA GLN A 1 24.52 -16.89 1.22
C GLN A 1 23.70 -16.69 -0.04
N THR A 2 22.50 -17.27 -0.13
CA THR A 2 21.57 -16.93 -1.23
C THR A 2 20.90 -15.59 -0.92
N ILE A 3 20.59 -14.81 -1.94
CA ILE A 3 19.92 -13.49 -1.77
C ILE A 3 18.45 -13.70 -1.37
N TRP A 4 17.81 -14.76 -1.88
CA TRP A 4 16.40 -15.04 -1.64
C TRP A 4 16.18 -15.80 -0.33
N GLN A 5 15.13 -15.40 0.38
CA GLN A 5 14.57 -16.14 1.50
C GLN A 5 13.90 -17.42 0.99
N HIS A 6 13.97 -18.53 1.74
CA HIS A 6 13.36 -19.79 1.31
C HIS A 6 11.84 -19.76 1.52
N ARG A 7 11.08 -20.07 0.45
CA ARG A 7 9.60 -19.98 0.39
C ARG A 7 9.10 -18.52 0.38
N TYR A 8 7.78 -18.36 0.36
CA TYR A 8 7.09 -17.09 0.36
C TYR A 8 5.79 -17.21 1.17
N TRP A 9 5.20 -16.06 1.50
CA TRP A 9 3.87 -15.98 2.09
C TRP A 9 2.81 -15.98 0.99
N GLU A 10 1.78 -16.80 1.14
CA GLU A 10 0.68 -16.92 0.19
C GLU A 10 -0.65 -16.66 0.91
N HIS A 11 -1.49 -15.82 0.30
CA HIS A 11 -2.88 -15.64 0.69
C HIS A 11 -3.74 -15.63 -0.58
N GLN A 12 -4.72 -16.53 -0.64
CA GLN A 12 -5.67 -16.59 -1.75
C GLN A 12 -6.79 -15.55 -1.51
N ILE A 13 -6.90 -14.59 -2.42
CA ILE A 13 -7.98 -13.60 -2.45
C ILE A 13 -9.32 -14.28 -2.70
N ARG A 14 -10.30 -14.02 -1.82
CA ARG A 14 -11.59 -14.74 -1.83
C ARG A 14 -12.76 -13.95 -2.39
N ASP A 15 -12.66 -12.63 -2.36
CA ASP A 15 -13.71 -11.71 -2.83
C ASP A 15 -13.11 -10.33 -3.13
N GLU A 16 -13.97 -9.44 -3.66
CA GLU A 16 -13.58 -8.08 -4.04
C GLU A 16 -13.08 -7.26 -2.85
N ARG A 17 -13.71 -7.41 -1.68
CA ARG A 17 -13.33 -6.65 -0.48
C ARG A 17 -11.95 -7.08 0.01
N ASP A 18 -11.65 -8.37 -0.07
CA ASP A 18 -10.34 -8.90 0.25
C ASP A 18 -9.28 -8.39 -0.74
N PHE A 19 -9.63 -8.30 -2.03
CA PHE A 19 -8.77 -7.69 -3.05
C PHE A 19 -8.46 -6.23 -2.74
N GLU A 20 -9.48 -5.40 -2.50
CA GLU A 20 -9.35 -3.97 -2.17
C GLU A 20 -8.41 -3.76 -0.97
N ARG A 21 -8.63 -4.52 0.12
CA ARG A 21 -7.79 -4.45 1.32
C ARG A 21 -6.33 -4.79 1.07
N HIS A 22 -6.07 -5.79 0.22
CA HIS A 22 -4.71 -6.18 -0.13
C HIS A 22 -4.04 -5.13 -1.03
N CYS A 23 -4.78 -4.51 -1.96
CA CYS A 23 -4.27 -3.38 -2.73
C CYS A 23 -3.90 -2.20 -1.81
N ASP A 24 -4.81 -1.80 -0.91
CA ASP A 24 -4.56 -0.73 0.05
C ASP A 24 -3.31 -1.01 0.90
N TYR A 25 -3.18 -2.24 1.41
CA TYR A 25 -2.03 -2.67 2.18
C TYR A 25 -0.71 -2.57 1.40
N ILE A 26 -0.69 -3.08 0.16
CA ILE A 26 0.50 -3.08 -0.69
C ILE A 26 0.92 -1.65 -1.03
N HIS A 27 -0.02 -0.78 -1.37
CA HIS A 27 0.30 0.60 -1.72
C HIS A 27 0.66 1.45 -0.51
N TYR A 28 0.11 1.17 0.67
CA TYR A 28 0.47 1.86 1.91
C TYR A 28 1.79 1.37 2.54
N ASN A 29 2.29 0.19 2.16
CA ASN A 29 3.50 -0.40 2.77
C ASN A 29 4.74 0.51 2.82
N PRO A 30 5.09 1.30 1.79
CA PRO A 30 6.22 2.24 1.87
C PRO A 30 6.07 3.25 3.00
N VAL A 31 4.84 3.73 3.25
CA VAL A 31 4.51 4.66 4.36
C VAL A 31 4.57 3.94 5.70
N LYS A 32 3.97 2.75 5.79
CA LYS A 32 4.02 1.87 6.97
C LYS A 32 5.46 1.59 7.42
N HIS A 33 6.35 1.30 6.47
CA HIS A 33 7.75 1.02 6.74
C HIS A 33 8.63 2.28 6.83
N GLY A 34 8.07 3.48 6.67
CA GLY A 34 8.77 4.75 6.86
C GLY A 34 9.75 5.12 5.75
N LEU A 35 9.58 4.55 4.56
CA LEU A 35 10.41 4.86 3.40
C LEU A 35 10.01 6.21 2.78
N VAL A 36 8.74 6.58 2.89
CA VAL A 36 8.17 7.86 2.42
C VAL A 36 7.08 8.35 3.39
N THR A 37 6.78 9.65 3.33
CA THR A 37 5.69 10.24 4.11
C THR A 37 4.34 10.09 3.42
N TRP A 38 4.31 10.16 2.08
CA TRP A 38 3.10 9.97 1.28
C TRP A 38 3.27 8.81 0.30
N VAL A 39 2.20 8.06 0.03
CA VAL A 39 2.23 6.95 -0.94
C VAL A 39 2.64 7.45 -2.33
N ALA A 40 2.20 8.64 -2.72
CA ALA A 40 2.54 9.28 -3.99
C ALA A 40 4.05 9.55 -4.17
N ASP A 41 4.83 9.64 -3.08
CA ASP A 41 6.27 9.88 -3.17
C ASP A 41 7.06 8.61 -3.51
N TRP A 42 6.42 7.43 -3.53
CA TRP A 42 7.10 6.16 -3.79
C TRP A 42 7.03 5.78 -5.29
N PRO A 43 8.15 5.86 -6.04
CA PRO A 43 8.13 5.61 -7.49
C PRO A 43 8.03 4.13 -7.85
N HIS A 44 8.37 3.21 -6.94
CA HIS A 44 8.45 1.78 -7.19
C HIS A 44 7.16 1.05 -6.78
N SER A 45 6.02 1.53 -7.26
CA SER A 45 4.70 0.96 -6.98
C SER A 45 3.75 1.12 -8.16
N SER A 46 2.76 0.23 -8.26
CA SER A 46 1.64 0.35 -9.19
C SER A 46 0.59 1.39 -8.78
N PHE A 47 0.76 2.05 -7.63
CA PHE A 47 -0.12 3.11 -7.14
C PHE A 47 -0.37 4.20 -8.19
N HIS A 48 0.66 4.67 -8.89
CA HIS A 48 0.55 5.72 -9.92
C HIS A 48 -0.44 5.35 -11.03
N ARG A 49 -0.38 4.09 -11.48
CA ARG A 49 -1.32 3.57 -12.48
C ARG A 49 -2.75 3.46 -11.93
N PHE A 50 -2.91 3.17 -10.64
CA PHE A 50 -4.23 3.14 -9.99
C PHE A 50 -4.82 4.55 -9.87
N VAL A 51 -3.97 5.57 -9.64
CA VAL A 51 -4.37 6.98 -9.68
C VAL A 51 -4.80 7.39 -11.09
N GLU A 52 -4.00 7.06 -12.12
CA GLU A 52 -4.33 7.35 -13.53
C GLU A 52 -5.67 6.74 -13.97
N ASN A 53 -5.99 5.55 -13.46
CA ASN A 53 -7.25 4.86 -13.73
C ASN A 53 -8.42 5.30 -12.83
N GLY A 54 -8.21 6.27 -11.93
CA GLY A 54 -9.24 6.79 -11.04
C GLY A 54 -9.65 5.86 -9.88
N VAL A 55 -8.83 4.85 -9.57
CA VAL A 55 -9.07 3.94 -8.44
C VAL A 55 -8.71 4.62 -7.12
N TYR A 56 -7.58 5.33 -7.08
CA TYR A 56 -7.18 6.14 -5.93
C TYR A 56 -7.14 7.63 -6.26
N PRO A 57 -7.44 8.50 -5.29
CA PRO A 57 -7.08 9.90 -5.41
C PRO A 57 -5.54 10.06 -5.28
N PRO A 58 -4.93 11.06 -5.93
CA PRO A 58 -3.47 11.29 -5.85
C PRO A 58 -2.94 11.51 -4.41
N ASP A 59 -3.78 12.01 -3.51
CA ASP A 59 -3.50 12.32 -2.11
C ASP A 59 -4.05 11.27 -1.12
N TRP A 60 -4.32 10.06 -1.61
CA TRP A 60 -5.02 9.00 -0.86
C TRP A 60 -4.50 8.72 0.55
N ALA A 61 -3.20 8.50 0.73
CA ALA A 61 -2.64 8.12 2.02
C ALA A 61 -1.22 8.63 2.28
N GLY A 62 -0.97 8.99 3.53
CA GLY A 62 0.33 9.38 4.08
C GLY A 62 0.41 9.11 5.58
N ARG A 63 1.57 9.36 6.21
CA ARG A 63 1.75 9.11 7.65
C ARG A 63 0.82 10.03 8.48
N PRO A 64 0.03 9.46 9.43
CA PRO A 64 -0.92 10.22 10.24
C PRO A 64 -0.31 11.21 11.25
N GLU A 65 1.02 11.28 11.40
CA GLU A 65 1.65 12.33 12.21
C GLU A 65 1.36 13.75 11.66
N LEU A 66 0.74 13.86 10.47
CA LEU A 66 0.21 15.10 9.88
C LEU A 66 -1.27 15.04 9.46
N THR A 67 -1.98 13.93 9.71
CA THR A 67 -3.40 13.77 9.32
C THR A 67 -4.19 13.23 10.51
N VAL A 68 -4.99 14.12 11.11
CA VAL A 68 -5.89 13.79 12.22
C VAL A 68 -6.86 12.67 11.79
N ALA A 69 -6.80 11.56 12.53
CA ALA A 69 -7.80 10.51 12.70
C ALA A 69 -8.37 9.83 11.44
N ALA A 70 -7.64 8.85 10.90
CA ALA A 70 -8.24 7.69 10.26
C ALA A 70 -7.38 6.45 10.54
N GLY A 71 -7.86 5.58 11.43
CA GLY A 71 -7.21 4.31 11.72
C GLY A 71 -7.30 3.40 10.50
N PHE A 72 -6.17 3.22 9.81
CA PHE A 72 -6.02 2.19 8.79
C PHE A 72 -5.36 0.96 9.40
N GLY A 73 -6.07 -0.17 9.38
CA GLY A 73 -5.43 -1.50 9.39
C GLY A 73 -5.15 -2.12 10.75
N GLU A 74 -6.15 -2.21 11.63
CA GLU A 74 -6.27 -3.29 12.61
C GLU A 74 -7.58 -4.07 12.37
#